data_AF-A0A0M1GMB2-F1
#
_entry.id   AF-A0A0M1GMB2-F1
#
_cell.length_a   1.000
_cell.length_b   1.000
_cell.length_c   1.000
_cell.angle_alpha   90.00
_cell.angle_beta   90.00
_cell.angle_gamma   90.00
#
_symmetry.space_group_name_H-M   'P 1'
#
loop_
_entity.id
_entity.type
_entity.pdbx_description
1 polymer ?
#
loop_
_entity_poly.entity_id
_entity_poly.type
_entity_poly.pdbx_seq_one_letter_code
_entity_poly.pdbx_strand_id
1 'polypeptide(L)' 'MNVVLETVGHLCPFPLIEGKKAMAKLNKGDSLTINFDCAQATENLPNWAAEEGYEVTNFEQIDDAKWSITVIK' A
#
# COMPACT_ATOMS: atom_id res chain seq x y z
N MET A 1 7.85 -12.59 4.68
CA MET A 1 8.75 -11.50 4.27
C MET A 1 7.96 -10.20 4.36
N ASN A 2 8.55 -9.14 4.91
CA ASN A 2 7.89 -7.82 4.97
C ASN A 2 8.61 -6.88 3.98
N VAL A 3 7.86 -6.34 3.03
CA VAL A 3 8.37 -5.35 2.07
C VAL A 3 7.77 -4.01 2.40
N VAL A 4 8.59 -2.97 2.45
CA VAL A 4 8.13 -1.59 2.67
C VAL A 4 8.38 -0.81 1.38
N LEU A 5 7.34 -0.15 0.89
CA LEU A 5 7.35 0.66 -0.32
C LEU A 5 7.11 2.13 0.04
N GLU A 6 8.16 2.93 -0.11
CA GLU A 6 8.13 4.37 0.08
C GLU A 6 7.71 5.04 -1.24
N THR A 7 6.50 5.59 -1.28
CA THR A 7 5.95 6.28 -2.45
C THR A 7 5.60 7.74 -2.17
N VAL A 8 5.99 8.22 -0.98
CA VAL A 8 5.88 9.61 -0.55
C VAL A 8 6.60 10.52 -1.56
N GLY A 9 5.94 11.59 -1.99
CA GLY A 9 6.47 12.52 -3.01
C GLY A 9 6.25 12.07 -4.46
N HIS A 10 5.71 10.88 -4.70
CA HIS A 10 5.34 10.43 -6.04
C HIS A 10 3.85 10.67 -6.32
N LEU A 11 3.57 11.35 -7.43
CA LEU A 11 2.19 11.62 -7.85
C LEU A 11 1.46 10.34 -8.26
N CYS A 12 0.18 10.28 -7.93
CA CYS A 12 -0.74 9.26 -8.40
C CYS A 12 -0.74 9.21 -9.96
N PRO A 13 -0.71 8.02 -10.60
CA PRO A 13 -1.00 6.69 -10.06
C PRO A 13 0.23 5.86 -9.63
N PHE A 14 1.40 6.47 -9.47
CA PHE A 14 2.65 5.75 -9.18
C PHE A 14 2.59 4.83 -7.94
N PRO A 15 2.04 5.27 -6.79
CA PRO A 15 1.97 4.43 -5.58
C PRO A 15 1.22 3.11 -5.78
N LEU A 16 0.10 3.17 -6.51
CA LEU A 16 -0.76 2.00 -6.74
C LEU A 16 -0.08 1.00 -7.68
N ILE A 17 0.60 1.48 -8.72
CA ILE A 17 1.28 0.61 -9.69
C ILE A 17 2.45 -0.12 -9.03
N GLU A 18 3.28 0.60 -8.28
CA GLU A 18 4.41 -0.01 -7.57
C GLU A 18 3.94 -0.93 -6.44
N GLY A 19 2.87 -0.57 -5.72
CA GLY A 19 2.22 -1.45 -4.74
C GLY A 19 1.76 -2.77 -5.37
N LYS A 20 1.06 -2.71 -6.50
CA LYS A 20 0.63 -3.90 -7.28
C LYS A 20 1.82 -4.75 -7.72
N LYS A 21 2.88 -4.14 -8.25
CA LYS A 21 4.09 -4.85 -8.70
C LYS A 21 4.83 -5.52 -7.54
N ALA A 22 4.97 -4.83 -6.42
CA ALA A 22 5.60 -5.38 -5.22
C ALA A 22 4.79 -6.58 -4.72
N MET A 23 3.47 -6.42 -4.61
CA MET A 23 2.57 -7.48 -4.17
C MET A 23 2.55 -8.69 -5.11
N ALA A 24 2.66 -8.47 -6.42
CA ALA A 24 2.78 -9.56 -7.40
C ALA A 24 4.03 -10.42 -7.18
N LYS A 25 5.14 -9.83 -6.71
CA LYS A 25 6.39 -10.54 -6.40
C LYS A 25 6.39 -11.23 -5.03
N LEU A 26 5.45 -10.89 -4.15
CA LEU A 26 5.31 -11.49 -2.83
C LEU A 26 4.61 -12.85 -2.88
N ASN A 27 4.85 -13.68 -1.88
CA ASN A 27 4.19 -14.97 -1.69
C ASN A 27 3.02 -14.83 -0.71
N LYS A 28 2.13 -15.83 -0.72
CA LYS A 28 1.01 -15.88 0.23
C LYS A 28 1.54 -15.93 1.67
N GLY A 29 1.05 -15.03 2.53
CA GLY A 29 1.53 -14.81 3.89
C GLY A 29 2.61 -13.73 4.04
N ASP A 30 3.09 -13.13 2.94
CA ASP A 30 3.97 -11.97 3.01
C ASP A 30 3.18 -10.67 3.20
N SER A 31 3.81 -9.68 3.83
CA SER A 31 3.23 -8.37 4.08
C SER A 31 3.91 -7.29 3.24
N LEU A 32 3.11 -6.35 2.73
CA LEU A 32 3.54 -5.18 2.01
C LEU A 32 3.02 -3.93 2.74
N THR A 33 3.94 -3.13 3.25
CA THR A 33 3.64 -1.81 3.81
C THR A 33 3.90 -0.75 2.74
N ILE A 34 2.94 0.14 2.49
CA ILE A 34 3.04 1.21 1.51
C ILE A 34 2.90 2.53 2.26
N ASN A 35 3.93 3.37 2.18
CA ASN A 35 3.94 4.73 2.71
C ASN A 35 3.68 5.71 1.57
N PHE A 36 2.67 6.57 1.73
CA PHE A 36 2.20 7.46 0.66
C PHE A 36 1.65 8.76 1.24
N ASP A 37 1.64 9.82 0.43
CA ASP A 37 1.12 11.14 0.79
C ASP A 37 -0.04 11.61 -0.12
N CYS A 38 -0.40 10.80 -1.10
CA CYS A 38 -1.52 11.07 -2.01
C CYS A 38 -2.85 10.79 -1.31
N ALA A 39 -3.70 11.81 -1.16
CA ALA A 39 -5.04 11.66 -0.58
C ALA A 39 -5.95 10.67 -1.34
N GLN A 40 -5.69 10.40 -2.62
CA GLN A 40 -6.42 9.38 -3.37
C GLN A 40 -5.98 7.95 -3.01
N ALA A 41 -4.74 7.77 -2.54
CA ALA A 41 -4.21 6.45 -2.19
C ALA A 41 -4.81 5.92 -0.87
N THR A 42 -5.32 6.79 0.01
CA THR A 42 -6.04 6.38 1.22
C THR A 42 -7.30 5.59 0.91
N GLU A 43 -7.95 5.86 -0.22
CA GLU A 43 -9.15 5.13 -0.67
C GLU A 43 -8.79 4.04 -1.69
N ASN A 44 -7.89 4.33 -2.63
CA ASN A 44 -7.55 3.40 -3.71
C ASN A 44 -6.80 2.16 -3.25
N LEU A 45 -5.88 2.27 -2.28
CA LEU A 45 -5.10 1.12 -1.78
C LEU A 45 -5.97 0.10 -1.03
N PRO A 46 -6.81 0.48 -0.05
CA PRO A 46 -7.69 -0.48 0.62
C PRO A 46 -8.75 -1.04 -0.33
N ASN A 47 -9.29 -0.24 -1.27
CA ASN A 47 -10.22 -0.76 -2.28
C ASN A 47 -9.55 -1.81 -3.16
N TRP A 48 -8.34 -1.53 -3.67
CA TRP A 48 -7.59 -2.51 -4.46
C TRP A 48 -7.27 -3.78 -3.64
N ALA A 49 -6.88 -3.62 -2.37
CA ALA A 49 -6.65 -4.75 -1.49
C ALA A 49 -7.91 -5.63 -1.36
N ALA A 50 -9.07 -5.00 -1.14
CA ALA A 50 -10.34 -5.71 -1.06
C ALA A 50 -10.75 -6.38 -2.38
N GLU A 51 -10.52 -5.72 -3.53
CA GLU A 51 -10.80 -6.27 -4.87
C GLU A 51 -9.99 -7.54 -5.16
N GLU A 52 -8.73 -7.57 -4.74
CA GLU A 52 -7.84 -8.72 -4.91
C GLU A 52 -8.01 -9.79 -3.80
N GLY A 53 -8.72 -9.45 -2.72
CA GLY A 53 -8.88 -10.32 -1.55
C GLY A 53 -7.67 -10.33 -0.61
N TYR A 54 -6.84 -9.28 -0.63
CA TYR A 54 -5.75 -9.08 0.33
C TYR A 54 -6.26 -8.53 1.66
N GLU A 55 -5.64 -8.98 2.75
CA GLU A 55 -6.02 -8.55 4.09
C GLU A 55 -5.27 -7.27 4.47
N VAL A 56 -6.00 -6.19 4.76
CA VAL A 56 -5.44 -4.94 5.29
C VAL A 56 -5.28 -5.09 6.80
N THR A 57 -4.05 -5.15 7.29
CA THR A 57 -3.76 -5.33 8.72
C THR A 57 -3.41 -4.04 9.45
N ASN A 58 -2.95 -3.02 8.72
CA ASN A 58 -2.69 -1.71 9.30
C ASN A 58 -3.08 -0.62 8.30
N PHE A 59 -3.66 0.46 8.80
CA PHE A 59 -3.99 1.66 8.03
C PHE A 59 -3.99 2.85 8.98
N GLU A 60 -2.92 3.63 8.98
CA GLU A 60 -2.73 4.74 9.90
C GLU A 60 -2.04 5.94 9.24
N GLN A 61 -2.31 7.13 9.77
CA GLN A 61 -1.61 8.33 9.39
C GLN A 61 -0.34 8.45 10.23
N ILE A 62 0.83 8.48 9.59
CA ILE A 62 2.14 8.49 10.27
C ILE A 62 2.76 9.89 10.40
N ASP A 63 2.32 10.86 9.59
CA ASP A 63 2.85 12.24 9.59
C ASP A 63 1.86 13.23 8.95
N ASP A 64 2.22 14.51 8.91
CA ASP A 64 1.47 15.54 8.19
C ASP A 64 1.36 15.19 6.70
N ALA A 65 0.13 14.90 6.28
CA ALA A 65 -0.21 14.39 4.95
C ALA A 65 0.46 13.07 4.53
N LYS A 66 1.04 12.27 5.45
CA LYS A 66 1.57 10.93 5.13
C LYS A 66 0.83 9.81 5.83
N TRP A 67 0.59 8.74 5.10
CA TRP A 67 -0.18 7.58 5.51
C TRP A 67 0.62 6.32 5.25
N SER A 68 0.36 5.31 6.07
CA SER A 68 0.92 3.97 5.96
C SER A 68 -0.22 2.96 5.90
N ILE A 69 -0.17 2.07 4.93
CA ILE A 69 -1.06 0.91 4.85
C ILE A 69 -0.24 -0.36 4.79
N THR A 70 -0.62 -1.39 5.56
CA THR A 70 -0.02 -2.73 5.49
C THR A 70 -1.05 -3.73 5.01
N VAL A 71 -0.71 -4.44 3.94
CA VAL A 71 -1.54 -5.47 3.29
C VAL A 71 -0.80 -6.81 3.27
N ILE A 72 -1.54 -7.90 3.47
CA ILE A 72 -1.04 -9.27 3.47
C ILE A 72 -1.61 -10.05 2.29
N LYS A 73 -0.77 -10.87 1.65
CA LYS A 73 -1.11 -11.68 0.48
C LYS A 73 -1.73 -13.03 0.84
#